data_AF-A0A2H0QZA1-F1
#
_entry.id   AF-A0A2H0QZA1-F1
#
_cell.length_a   1.000
_cell.length_b   1.000
_cell.length_c   1.000
_cell.angle_alpha   90.00
_cell.angle_beta   90.00
_cell.angle_gamma   90.00
#
_symmetry.space_group_name_H-M   'P 1'
#
loop_
_entity.id
_entity.type
_entity.pdbx_description
1 polymer ?
#
loop_
_entity_poly.entity_id
_entity_poly.type
_entity_poly.pdbx_seq_one_letter_code
_entity_poly.pdbx_strand_id
1 'polypeptide(L)'
;MAMAMRKVHSGSSKNKNRRNNRRYNNGNVRPAANSNGNVAVQSSILPSPTILQEYEYATEGAADRILEMAEVEQDRRHDWEEEYLRFYKKSLRIGQLFGFVLLLSVILSCVYLATNGHEHVAVYLALITFFSVALSSLFDSIGRKKHSRRPSRSRKQ
;
A
#
# COMPACT_ATOMS: atom_id res chain seq x y z
N MET A 1 11.82 -27.88 70.15
CA MET A 1 12.83 -26.81 70.24
C MET A 1 13.95 -27.10 69.26
N ALA A 2 14.01 -26.41 68.13
CA ALA A 2 15.19 -26.32 67.29
C ALA A 2 15.13 -24.99 66.54
N MET A 3 16.14 -24.18 66.81
CA MET A 3 16.36 -22.80 66.43
C MET A 3 17.18 -22.75 65.14
N ALA A 4 17.04 -21.64 64.41
CA ALA A 4 17.94 -21.15 63.36
C ALA A 4 17.85 -21.82 61.97
N MET A 5 17.49 -21.02 60.97
CA MET A 5 18.52 -20.37 60.15
C MET A 5 17.90 -19.31 59.22
N ARG A 6 18.18 -18.06 59.59
CA ARG A 6 18.05 -16.86 58.76
C ARG A 6 19.03 -16.98 57.59
N LYS A 7 18.55 -17.13 56.36
CA LYS A 7 19.39 -16.99 55.15
C LYS A 7 19.23 -15.59 54.59
N VAL A 8 20.13 -14.70 55.02
CA VAL A 8 20.49 -13.48 54.31
C VAL A 8 21.18 -13.93 53.01
N HIS A 9 20.67 -13.50 51.86
CA HIS A 9 21.47 -13.42 50.64
C HIS A 9 21.55 -11.94 50.23
N SER A 10 22.72 -11.38 50.52
CA SER A 10 23.25 -10.20 49.86
C SER A 10 23.67 -10.61 48.44
N GLY A 11 23.37 -9.76 47.47
CA GLY A 11 23.67 -10.04 46.06
C GLY A 11 23.38 -8.84 45.18
N SER A 12 24.17 -7.79 45.37
CA SER A 12 24.28 -6.64 44.47
C SER A 12 24.55 -7.10 43.03
N SER A 13 23.66 -6.77 42.10
CA SER A 13 23.97 -6.82 40.66
C SER A 13 23.41 -5.61 39.91
N LYS A 14 24.27 -4.58 39.89
CA LYS A 14 24.66 -3.81 38.71
C LYS A 14 23.56 -3.45 37.69
N ASN A 15 22.98 -2.28 37.95
CA ASN A 15 22.70 -1.22 36.99
C ASN A 15 23.68 -1.20 35.78
N LYS A 16 23.24 -1.64 34.59
CA LYS A 16 23.80 -1.27 33.27
C LYS A 16 22.79 -1.42 32.12
N ASN A 17 21.61 -0.79 32.20
CA ASN A 17 20.75 -0.73 31.01
C ASN A 17 19.99 0.59 30.80
N ARG A 18 20.67 1.72 31.07
CA ARG A 18 20.15 3.08 30.86
C ARG A 18 20.87 3.86 29.75
N ARG A 19 21.26 3.21 28.64
CA ARG A 19 22.03 3.91 27.58
C ARG A 19 21.45 3.98 26.17
N ASN A 20 20.36 3.30 25.83
CA ASN A 20 19.93 3.27 24.42
C ASN A 20 18.57 3.91 24.10
N ASN A 21 17.90 4.62 25.03
CA ASN A 21 16.61 5.25 24.74
C ASN A 21 16.67 6.77 24.49
N ARG A 22 17.80 7.29 24.00
CA ARG A 22 18.00 8.72 23.67
C ARG A 22 18.22 8.98 22.18
N ARG A 23 17.52 8.25 21.30
CA ARG A 23 17.66 8.43 19.83
C ARG A 23 16.37 8.48 19.01
N TYR A 24 15.24 8.79 19.65
CA TYR A 24 14.06 9.31 18.97
C TYR A 24 13.52 10.54 19.72
N ASN A 25 14.37 11.55 19.84
CA ASN A 25 13.91 12.94 20.01
C ASN A 25 14.47 13.74 18.84
N ASN A 26 14.11 13.31 17.62
CA ASN A 26 14.23 14.19 16.47
C ASN A 26 13.04 15.14 16.60
N GLY A 27 13.35 16.39 16.94
CA GLY A 27 12.37 17.41 17.18
C GLY A 27 11.38 17.44 16.02
N ASN A 28 10.11 17.62 16.37
CA ASN A 28 9.16 18.29 15.51
C ASN A 28 9.69 19.71 15.26
N VAL A 29 10.74 19.84 14.44
CA VAL A 29 10.91 21.03 13.61
C VAL A 29 9.78 20.93 12.61
N ARG A 30 8.57 21.28 13.08
CA ARG A 30 7.51 21.71 12.20
C ARG A 30 8.17 22.82 11.39
N PRO A 31 8.27 22.71 10.05
CA PRO A 31 8.68 23.87 9.26
C PRO A 31 7.78 25.01 9.74
N ALA A 32 8.40 26.07 10.26
CA ALA A 32 7.67 27.23 10.73
C ALA A 32 6.68 27.58 9.62
N ALA A 33 5.39 27.44 9.92
CA ALA A 33 4.34 27.81 8.99
C ALA A 33 4.50 29.32 8.80
N ASN A 34 5.17 29.70 7.71
CA ASN A 34 5.27 31.07 7.28
C ASN A 34 3.84 31.56 7.07
N SER A 35 3.36 32.42 7.97
CA SER A 35 1.99 32.94 7.97
C SER A 35 1.76 34.02 6.93
N ASN A 36 2.79 34.42 6.17
CA ASN A 36 2.74 35.58 5.28
C ASN A 36 3.23 35.19 3.88
N GLY A 37 2.28 35.21 2.93
CA GLY A 37 2.53 35.09 1.50
C GLY A 37 2.21 33.70 0.96
N ASN A 38 1.04 33.61 0.33
CA ASN A 38 0.56 32.55 -0.56
C ASN A 38 1.66 31.76 -1.30
N VAL A 39 2.29 30.77 -0.65
CA VAL A 39 2.92 29.66 -1.36
C VAL A 39 1.91 28.54 -1.35
N ALA A 40 0.86 28.74 -2.16
CA ALA A 40 0.07 27.61 -2.60
C ALA A 40 1.08 26.66 -3.26
N VAL A 41 1.39 25.56 -2.58
CA VAL A 41 1.90 24.37 -3.24
C VAL A 41 0.76 23.92 -4.15
N GLN A 42 0.60 24.62 -5.28
CA GLN A 42 -0.38 24.29 -6.29
C GLN A 42 0.07 22.93 -6.80
N SER A 43 -0.73 21.92 -6.51
CA SER A 43 -0.59 20.56 -7.02
C SER A 43 -0.82 20.46 -8.54
N SER A 44 -0.70 21.60 -9.24
CA SER A 44 -0.82 21.76 -10.68
C SER A 44 0.59 21.75 -11.27
N ILE A 45 0.75 21.07 -12.40
CA ILE A 45 1.99 21.10 -13.20
C ILE A 45 2.30 22.52 -13.69
N LEU A 46 1.27 23.38 -13.79
CA LEU A 46 1.40 24.76 -14.28
C LEU A 46 1.42 25.79 -13.13
N PRO A 47 2.27 26.83 -13.22
CA PRO A 47 2.23 27.98 -12.32
C PRO A 47 0.91 28.74 -12.45
N SER A 48 0.60 29.61 -11.48
CA SER A 48 -0.52 30.53 -11.64
C SER A 48 -0.30 31.46 -12.86
N PRO A 49 -1.36 31.93 -13.53
CA PRO A 49 -1.24 32.80 -14.71
C PRO A 49 -0.43 34.08 -14.45
N THR A 50 -0.55 34.64 -13.24
CA THR A 50 0.22 35.81 -12.81
C THR A 50 1.73 35.53 -12.81
N ILE A 51 2.15 34.37 -12.32
CA ILE A 51 3.56 33.97 -12.27
C ILE A 51 4.09 33.66 -13.68
N LEU A 52 3.28 33.04 -14.55
CA LEU A 52 3.63 32.83 -15.96
C LEU A 52 3.89 34.15 -16.69
N GLN A 53 3.07 35.17 -16.41
CA GLN A 53 3.25 36.50 -16.98
C GLN A 53 4.56 37.14 -16.51
N GLU A 54 4.93 36.98 -15.23
CA GLU A 54 6.21 37.43 -14.69
C GLU A 54 7.42 36.73 -15.35
N TYR A 55 7.30 35.44 -15.68
CA TYR A 55 8.34 34.72 -16.43
C TYR A 55 8.54 35.27 -17.84
N GLU A 56 7.45 35.59 -18.54
CA GLU A 56 7.52 36.17 -19.88
C GLU A 56 8.13 37.58 -19.86
N TYR A 57 7.82 38.38 -18.83
CA TYR A 57 8.47 39.68 -18.64
C TYR A 57 9.95 39.56 -18.28
N ALA A 58 10.35 38.52 -17.56
CA ALA A 58 11.75 38.30 -17.18
C ALA A 58 12.61 37.81 -18.35
N THR A 59 12.06 36.98 -19.23
CA THR A 59 12.73 36.48 -20.43
C THR A 59 11.68 36.12 -21.47
N GLU A 60 11.76 36.75 -22.64
CA GLU A 60 10.87 36.48 -23.76
C GLU A 60 10.92 34.99 -24.16
N GLY A 61 9.76 34.35 -24.28
CA GLY A 61 9.58 32.93 -24.56
C GLY A 61 9.82 31.99 -23.38
N ALA A 62 9.98 32.50 -22.15
CA ALA A 62 10.12 31.65 -20.97
C ALA A 62 8.78 31.00 -20.56
N ALA A 63 7.66 31.69 -20.74
CA ALA A 63 6.35 31.11 -20.43
C ALA A 63 6.03 29.93 -21.36
N ASP A 64 6.33 30.05 -22.66
CA ASP A 64 6.14 29.00 -23.66
C ASP A 64 6.95 27.74 -23.32
N ARG A 65 8.22 27.90 -22.91
CA ARG A 65 9.06 26.76 -22.48
C ARG A 65 8.51 26.06 -21.25
N ILE A 66 7.92 26.81 -20.32
CA ILE A 66 7.27 26.22 -19.13
C ILE A 66 6.01 25.46 -19.54
N LEU A 67 5.23 25.99 -20.49
CA LEU A 67 4.06 25.32 -21.04
C LEU A 67 4.44 24.01 -21.75
N GLU A 68 5.47 24.05 -22.59
CA GLU A 68 5.99 22.88 -23.30
C GLU A 68 6.48 21.80 -22.32
N MET A 69 7.26 22.20 -21.29
CA MET A 69 7.68 21.27 -20.24
C MET A 69 6.50 20.66 -19.48
N ALA A 70 5.44 21.45 -19.26
CA ALA A 70 4.22 21.00 -18.60
C ALA A 70 3.44 20.00 -19.47
N GLU A 71 3.29 20.25 -20.76
CA GLU A 71 2.64 19.36 -21.72
C GLU A 71 3.37 18.02 -21.79
N VAL A 72 4.70 18.04 -21.96
CA VAL A 72 5.52 16.81 -22.00
C VAL A 72 5.40 16.00 -20.69
N GLU A 73 5.35 16.66 -19.53
CA GLU A 73 5.17 15.95 -18.25
C GLU A 73 3.74 15.45 -18.05
N GLN A 74 2.72 16.10 -18.62
CA GLN A 74 1.34 15.62 -18.64
C GLN A 74 1.17 14.39 -19.55
N ASP A 75 1.68 14.46 -20.78
CA ASP A 75 1.63 13.36 -21.74
C ASP A 75 2.33 12.12 -21.18
N ARG A 76 3.52 12.30 -20.62
CA ARG A 76 4.24 11.20 -20.00
C ARG A 76 3.44 10.59 -18.85
N ARG A 77 2.74 11.38 -18.04
CA ARG A 77 1.88 10.86 -16.96
C ARG A 77 0.69 10.08 -17.50
N HIS A 78 0.06 10.57 -18.57
CA HIS A 78 -1.03 9.84 -19.23
C HIS A 78 -0.55 8.49 -19.76
N ASP A 79 0.62 8.44 -20.40
CA ASP A 79 1.22 7.20 -20.89
C ASP A 79 1.47 6.20 -19.76
N TRP A 80 2.08 6.66 -18.65
CA TRP A 80 2.32 5.83 -17.47
C TRP A 80 1.02 5.35 -16.82
N GLU A 81 -0.01 6.21 -16.73
CA GLU A 81 -1.31 5.84 -16.17
C GLU A 81 -2.00 4.81 -17.06
N GLU A 82 -1.94 4.97 -18.38
CA GLU A 82 -2.53 4.04 -19.32
C GLU A 82 -1.82 2.68 -19.31
N GLU A 83 -0.49 2.68 -19.36
CA GLU A 83 0.32 1.46 -19.27
C GLU A 83 0.06 0.72 -17.95
N TYR A 84 0.04 1.44 -16.83
CA TYR A 84 -0.29 0.88 -15.53
C TYR A 84 -1.70 0.26 -15.51
N LEU A 85 -2.71 0.95 -16.06
CA LEU A 85 -4.07 0.44 -16.15
C LEU A 85 -4.14 -0.81 -17.05
N ARG A 86 -3.40 -0.84 -18.16
CA ARG A 86 -3.31 -2.00 -19.05
C ARG A 86 -2.71 -3.21 -18.32
N PHE A 87 -1.60 -3.03 -17.59
CA PHE A 87 -1.01 -4.10 -16.79
C PHE A 87 -1.92 -4.56 -15.65
N TYR A 88 -2.52 -3.62 -14.92
CA TYR A 88 -3.43 -3.95 -13.83
C TYR A 88 -4.63 -4.79 -14.31
N LYS A 89 -5.26 -4.39 -15.43
CA LYS A 89 -6.34 -5.16 -16.06
C LYS A 89 -5.88 -6.54 -16.55
N LYS A 90 -4.65 -6.66 -17.07
CA LYS A 90 -4.10 -7.94 -17.49
C LYS A 90 -3.86 -8.87 -16.30
N SER A 91 -3.22 -8.37 -15.23
CA SER A 91 -2.97 -9.13 -14.02
C SER A 91 -4.26 -9.62 -13.36
N LEU A 92 -5.30 -8.77 -13.33
CA LEU A 92 -6.62 -9.17 -12.81
C LEU A 92 -7.24 -10.29 -13.66
N ARG A 93 -7.20 -10.17 -15.00
CA ARG A 93 -7.72 -11.20 -15.91
C ARG A 93 -6.98 -12.53 -15.79
N ILE A 94 -5.66 -12.49 -15.64
CA ILE A 94 -4.83 -13.68 -15.46
C ILE A 94 -5.18 -14.36 -14.13
N GLY A 95 -5.33 -13.59 -13.05
CA GLY A 95 -5.77 -14.11 -11.75
C GLY A 95 -7.15 -14.76 -11.81
N GLN A 96 -8.10 -14.14 -12.50
CA GLN A 96 -9.44 -14.70 -12.72
C GLN A 96 -9.40 -16.00 -13.53
N LEU A 97 -8.57 -16.07 -14.57
CA LEU A 97 -8.42 -17.28 -15.38
C LEU A 97 -7.86 -18.44 -14.55
N PHE A 98 -6.81 -18.22 -13.76
CA PHE A 98 -6.29 -19.25 -12.86
C PHE A 98 -7.32 -19.68 -11.82
N GLY A 99 -8.06 -18.74 -11.23
CA GLY A 99 -9.16 -19.06 -10.31
C GLY A 99 -10.25 -19.91 -10.97
N PHE A 100 -10.61 -19.60 -12.22
CA PHE A 100 -11.58 -20.37 -12.99
C PHE A 100 -11.10 -21.80 -13.27
N VAL A 101 -9.85 -21.97 -13.71
CA VAL A 101 -9.26 -23.30 -13.98
C VAL A 101 -9.20 -24.15 -12.71
N LEU A 102 -8.81 -23.55 -11.57
CA LEU A 102 -8.80 -24.23 -10.28
C LEU A 102 -10.20 -24.67 -9.84
N LEU A 103 -11.20 -23.79 -9.98
CA LEU A 103 -12.59 -24.12 -9.65
C LEU A 103 -13.11 -25.28 -10.51
N LEU A 104 -12.81 -25.25 -11.81
CA LEU A 104 -13.18 -26.32 -12.75
C LEU A 104 -12.54 -27.65 -12.34
N SER A 105 -11.27 -27.63 -11.94
CA SER A 105 -10.53 -28.81 -11.47
C SER A 105 -11.14 -29.41 -10.20
N VAL A 106 -11.60 -28.56 -9.27
CA VAL A 106 -12.31 -29.00 -8.05
C VAL A 106 -13.65 -29.64 -8.39
N ILE A 107 -14.42 -29.06 -9.32
CA ILE A 107 -15.71 -29.62 -9.75
C ILE A 107 -15.50 -31.01 -10.36
N LEU A 108 -14.52 -31.16 -11.28
CA LEU A 108 -14.19 -32.45 -11.86
C LEU A 108 -13.78 -33.49 -10.81
N SER A 109 -12.97 -33.07 -9.83
CA SER A 109 -12.54 -33.92 -8.72
C SER A 109 -13.74 -34.37 -7.85
N CYS A 110 -14.70 -33.47 -7.62
CA CYS A 110 -15.91 -33.77 -6.85
C CYS A 110 -16.79 -34.80 -7.58
N VAL A 111 -17.02 -34.61 -8.89
CA VAL A 111 -17.77 -35.57 -9.71
C VAL A 111 -17.08 -36.93 -9.73
N TYR A 112 -15.75 -36.95 -9.91
CA TYR A 112 -14.97 -38.19 -9.89
C TYR A 112 -15.12 -38.92 -8.54
N LEU A 113 -14.96 -38.24 -7.41
CA LEU A 113 -15.13 -38.85 -6.09
C LEU A 113 -16.55 -39.36 -5.84
N ALA A 114 -17.58 -38.63 -6.29
CA ALA A 114 -18.97 -39.04 -6.15
C ALA A 114 -19.25 -40.34 -6.93
N THR A 115 -18.74 -40.45 -8.16
CA THR A 115 -18.91 -41.67 -8.98
C THR A 115 -18.17 -42.90 -8.45
N ASN A 116 -17.13 -42.71 -7.63
CA ASN A 116 -16.37 -43.81 -7.00
C ASN A 116 -16.93 -44.22 -5.62
N GLY A 117 -18.11 -43.74 -5.23
CA GLY A 117 -18.78 -44.11 -3.98
C GLY A 117 -18.26 -43.39 -2.72
N HIS A 118 -17.38 -42.40 -2.88
CA HIS A 118 -16.89 -41.56 -1.77
C HIS A 118 -17.73 -40.28 -1.61
N GLU A 119 -19.05 -40.45 -1.53
CA GLU A 119 -20.03 -39.34 -1.49
C GLU A 119 -19.75 -38.36 -0.35
N HIS A 120 -19.47 -38.87 0.85
CA HIS A 120 -19.18 -38.02 2.02
C HIS A 120 -17.94 -37.14 1.80
N VAL A 121 -16.89 -37.69 1.18
CA VAL A 121 -15.66 -36.95 0.90
C VAL A 121 -15.91 -35.84 -0.12
N ALA A 122 -16.70 -36.13 -1.16
CA ALA A 122 -17.11 -35.13 -2.15
C ALA A 122 -17.89 -33.96 -1.51
N VAL A 123 -18.82 -34.27 -0.60
CA VAL A 123 -19.61 -33.25 0.11
C VAL A 123 -18.73 -32.36 1.00
N TYR A 124 -17.80 -32.91 1.77
CA TYR A 124 -16.91 -32.09 2.59
C TYR A 124 -16.03 -31.17 1.75
N LEU A 125 -15.52 -31.66 0.63
CA LEU A 125 -14.70 -30.88 -0.30
C LEU A 125 -15.48 -29.71 -0.91
N ALA A 126 -16.74 -29.94 -1.32
CA ALA A 126 -17.62 -28.90 -1.83
C ALA A 126 -17.95 -27.84 -0.77
N LEU A 127 -18.24 -28.26 0.47
CA LEU A 127 -18.54 -27.31 1.54
C LEU A 127 -17.33 -26.43 1.90
N ILE A 128 -16.17 -27.03 2.10
CA ILE A 128 -14.94 -26.29 2.45
C ILE A 128 -14.61 -25.25 1.38
N THR A 129 -14.71 -25.64 0.10
CA THR A 129 -14.42 -24.73 -1.02
C THR A 129 -15.45 -23.60 -1.12
N PHE A 130 -16.74 -23.89 -0.93
CA PHE A 130 -17.79 -22.87 -0.88
C PHE A 130 -17.58 -21.87 0.26
N PHE A 131 -17.36 -22.36 1.49
CA PHE A 131 -17.11 -21.51 2.65
C PHE A 131 -15.86 -20.65 2.49
N SER A 132 -14.78 -21.20 1.94
CA SER A 132 -13.55 -20.46 1.68
C SER A 132 -13.79 -19.27 0.75
N VAL A 133 -14.45 -19.48 -0.40
CA VAL A 133 -14.74 -18.43 -1.37
C VAL A 133 -15.73 -17.39 -0.81
N ALA A 134 -16.74 -17.83 -0.06
CA ALA A 134 -17.70 -16.94 0.58
C ALA A 134 -17.02 -16.01 1.61
N LEU A 135 -16.13 -16.56 2.45
CA LEU A 135 -15.36 -15.77 3.42
C LEU A 135 -14.41 -14.80 2.74
N SER A 136 -13.69 -15.22 1.69
CA SER A 136 -12.84 -14.32 0.90
C SER A 136 -13.64 -13.16 0.29
N SER A 137 -14.83 -13.44 -0.23
CA SER A 137 -15.72 -12.43 -0.84
C SER A 137 -16.27 -11.45 0.20
N LEU A 138 -16.62 -11.94 1.38
CA LEU A 138 -17.04 -11.10 2.51
C LEU A 138 -15.90 -10.21 2.99
N PHE A 139 -14.70 -10.77 3.14
CA PHE A 139 -13.52 -10.01 3.57
C PHE A 139 -13.13 -8.93 2.55
N ASP A 140 -13.17 -9.23 1.25
CA ASP A 140 -12.98 -8.23 0.20
C ASP A 140 -14.06 -7.15 0.27
N SER A 141 -15.33 -7.54 0.43
CA SER A 141 -16.44 -6.59 0.54
C SER A 141 -16.33 -5.64 1.74
N ILE A 142 -15.84 -6.12 2.88
CA ILE A 142 -15.60 -5.30 4.08
C ILE A 142 -14.32 -4.46 3.93
N GLY A 143 -13.29 -5.00 3.27
CA GLY A 143 -11.98 -4.38 3.06
C GLY A 143 -11.91 -3.33 1.93
N ARG A 144 -12.93 -3.26 1.06
CA ARG A 144 -13.02 -2.34 -0.09
C ARG A 144 -13.03 -0.83 0.24
N LYS A 145 -12.73 -0.42 1.47
CA LYS A 145 -12.51 1.00 1.85
C LYS A 145 -11.06 1.50 1.68
N LYS A 146 -10.12 0.69 1.17
CA LYS A 146 -8.69 1.06 1.21
C LYS A 146 -7.87 0.96 -0.08
N HIS A 147 -8.47 0.77 -1.25
CA HIS A 147 -7.72 0.55 -2.50
C HIS A 147 -7.89 1.60 -3.62
N SER A 148 -8.17 2.86 -3.27
CA SER A 148 -7.97 4.00 -4.21
C SER A 148 -6.65 4.75 -3.99
N ARG A 149 -5.74 4.23 -3.15
CA ARG A 149 -4.41 4.84 -3.01
C ARG A 149 -3.55 4.39 -4.18
N ARG A 150 -3.44 5.28 -5.18
CA ARG A 150 -2.39 5.28 -6.21
C ARG A 150 -1.08 4.78 -5.57
N PRO A 151 -0.34 3.84 -6.18
CA PRO A 151 0.92 3.37 -5.62
C PRO A 151 1.83 4.58 -5.39
N SER A 152 2.10 4.86 -4.12
CA SER A 152 3.00 5.92 -3.68
C SER A 152 4.38 5.62 -4.23
N ARG A 153 4.84 6.44 -5.19
CA ARG A 153 6.19 6.39 -5.78
C ARG A 153 7.23 6.08 -4.69
N SER A 154 7.78 4.87 -4.70
CA SER A 154 9.04 4.57 -4.02
C SER A 154 10.13 5.26 -4.83
N ARG A 155 10.50 6.46 -4.39
CA ARG A 155 11.60 7.26 -4.94
C ARG A 155 12.90 6.53 -4.56
N LYS A 156 13.41 5.66 -5.44
CA LYS A 156 14.82 5.29 -5.37
C LYS A 156 15.61 6.53 -5.79
N GLN A 157 16.39 7.03 -4.83
CA GLN A 157 17.31 8.14 -4.96
C GLN A 157 18.44 7.80 -5.92
#